data_AF-A0A6A6HUA0-F1
#
_entry.id   AF-A0A6A6HUA0-F1
#
_cell.length_a   1.000
_cell.length_b   1.000
_cell.length_c   1.000
_cell.angle_alpha   90.00
_cell.angle_beta   90.00
_cell.angle_gamma   90.00
#
_symmetry.space_group_name_H-M   'P 1'
#
loop_
_entity.id
_entity.type
_entity.pdbx_description
1 polymer ?
#
loop_
_entity_poly.entity_id
_entity_poly.type
_entity_poly.pdbx_seq_one_letter_code
_entity_poly.pdbx_strand_id
1 'polypeptide(L)' 'VEYSKSTVNTIWQFHLYGISGAKIGRHLDIPKSSVNTIIRRLRKHPLYIYSKALRTGRPPKLDERAERHLIR' A
#
# COMPACT_ATOMS: atom_id res chain seq x y z
N VAL A 1 8.15 -1.69 -0.95
CA VAL A 1 8.47 -0.31 -1.38
C VAL A 1 7.31 0.57 -0.97
N GLU A 2 7.57 1.51 -0.06
CA GLU A 2 6.59 2.49 0.39
C GLU A 2 6.80 3.77 -0.42
N TYR A 3 5.72 4.31 -1.00
CA TYR A 3 5.78 5.55 -1.77
C TYR A 3 5.17 6.68 -0.93
N SER A 4 5.78 7.85 -0.98
CA SER A 4 5.27 9.03 -0.29
C SER A 4 3.91 9.45 -0.85
N LYS A 5 3.12 10.18 -0.04
CA LYS A 5 1.83 10.72 -0.47
C LYS A 5 1.97 11.61 -1.71
N SER A 6 3.06 12.37 -1.81
CA SER A 6 3.35 13.20 -2.97
C SER A 6 3.56 12.35 -4.23
N THR A 7 4.37 11.29 -4.15
CA THR A 7 4.61 10.38 -5.28
C THR A 7 3.31 9.72 -5.77
N VAL A 8 2.45 9.27 -4.85
CA VAL A 8 1.15 8.67 -5.19
C VAL A 8 0.24 9.67 -5.90
N ASN A 9 0.20 10.92 -5.42
CA ASN A 9 -0.56 11.99 -6.06
C ASN A 9 -0.01 12.31 -7.45
N THR A 10 1.32 12.38 -7.63
CA THR A 10 1.95 12.61 -8.94
C THR A 10 1.60 11.50 -9.94
N ILE A 11 1.65 10.23 -9.51
CA ILE A 11 1.23 9.09 -10.33
C ILE A 11 -0.23 9.25 -10.77
N TRP A 12 -1.11 9.67 -9.85
CA TRP A 12 -2.52 9.89 -10.16
C TRP A 12 -2.73 11.01 -11.17
N GLN A 13 -2.08 12.15 -10.97
CA GLN A 13 -2.17 13.27 -11.91
C GLN A 13 -1.68 12.89 -13.30
N PHE A 14 -0.52 12.23 -13.41
CA PHE A 14 -0.02 11.74 -14.70
C PHE A 14 -0.95 10.74 -15.38
N HIS A 15 -1.63 9.89 -14.59
CA HIS A 15 -2.66 9.00 -15.14
C HIS A 15 -3.85 9.79 -15.70
N LEU A 16 -4.32 10.83 -14.99
CA LEU A 16 -5.41 11.70 -15.46
C LEU A 16 -5.03 12.46 -16.74
N TYR A 17 -3.77 12.85 -16.89
CA TYR A 17 -3.23 13.43 -18.13
C TYR A 17 -3.03 12.40 -19.28
N GLY A 18 -3.41 11.14 -19.08
CA GLY A 18 -3.32 10.10 -20.12
C GLY A 18 -1.91 9.54 -20.33
N ILE A 19 -0.96 9.82 -19.43
CA ILE A 19 0.39 9.28 -19.52
C ILE A 19 0.35 7.78 -19.18
N SER A 20 0.98 6.96 -20.01
CA SER A 20 1.00 5.51 -19.80
C SER A 20 1.81 5.13 -18.55
N GLY A 21 1.36 4.09 -17.83
CA GLY A 21 2.05 3.64 -16.61
C GLY A 21 3.52 3.26 -16.82
N ALA A 22 3.90 2.84 -18.04
CA ALA A 22 5.30 2.57 -18.40
C ALA A 22 6.16 3.84 -18.54
N LYS A 23 5.57 4.95 -18.99
CA LYS A 23 6.25 6.26 -19.02
C LYS A 23 6.35 6.85 -17.62
N ILE A 24 5.28 6.76 -16.82
CA ILE A 24 5.26 7.18 -15.42
C ILE A 24 6.34 6.44 -14.61
N GLY A 25 6.41 5.12 -14.76
CA GLY A 25 7.40 4.30 -14.07
C GLY A 25 8.84 4.67 -14.43
N ARG A 26 9.12 4.94 -15.73
CA ARG A 26 10.45 5.42 -16.15
C ARG A 26 10.78 6.81 -15.61
N HIS A 27 9.81 7.72 -15.56
CA HIS A 27 10.04 9.07 -15.07
C HIS A 27 10.30 9.11 -13.56
N LEU A 28 9.58 8.30 -12.78
CA LEU A 28 9.65 8.30 -11.33
C LEU A 28 10.61 7.25 -10.75
N ASP A 29 11.27 6.47 -11.61
CA ASP A 29 12.05 5.28 -11.25
C ASP A 29 11.26 4.27 -10.39
N ILE A 30 10.02 4.00 -10.82
CA ILE A 30 9.08 3.11 -10.15
C ILE A 30 8.75 1.93 -11.06
N PRO A 31 8.78 0.68 -10.56
CA PRO A 31 8.35 -0.46 -11.34
C PRO A 31 6.92 -0.28 -11.88
N LYS A 32 6.71 -0.55 -13.18
CA LYS A 32 5.39 -0.45 -13.84
C LYS A 32 4.29 -1.18 -13.07
N SER A 33 4.60 -2.33 -12.47
CA SER A 33 3.68 -3.10 -11.63
C SER A 33 3.19 -2.33 -10.40
N SER A 34 4.08 -1.56 -9.76
CA SER A 34 3.73 -0.69 -8.64
C SER A 34 2.84 0.46 -9.07
N VAL A 35 3.18 1.15 -10.17
CA VAL A 35 2.36 2.23 -10.75
C VAL A 35 0.94 1.74 -11.05
N ASN A 36 0.80 0.61 -11.74
CA ASN A 36 -0.50 0.04 -12.07
C ASN A 36 -1.30 -0.36 -10.83
N THR A 37 -0.63 -0.89 -9.81
CA THR A 37 -1.29 -1.25 -8.53
C THR A 37 -1.84 -0.02 -7.82
N ILE A 38 -1.09 1.08 -7.83
CA ILE A 38 -1.50 2.37 -7.25
C ILE A 38 -2.71 2.92 -8.01
N ILE A 39 -2.64 3.02 -9.34
CA ILE A 39 -3.74 3.50 -10.18
C ILE A 39 -5.01 2.68 -9.95
N ARG A 40 -4.90 1.34 -9.98
CA ARG A 40 -6.04 0.45 -9.75
C ARG A 40 -6.69 0.67 -8.38
N ARG A 41 -5.90 0.89 -7.33
CA ARG A 41 -6.43 1.19 -5.99
C ARG A 41 -7.13 2.54 -5.93
N LEU A 42 -6.52 3.58 -6.49
CA LEU A 42 -7.09 4.94 -6.49
C LEU A 42 -8.40 5.00 -7.28
N ARG A 43 -8.52 4.25 -8.38
CA ARG A 43 -9.80 4.09 -9.10
C ARG A 43 -10.90 3.48 -8.24
N LYS A 44 -10.56 2.54 -7.35
CA LYS A 44 -11.52 1.88 -6.46
C LYS A 44 -11.85 2.73 -5.24
N HIS A 45 -10.89 3.50 -4.74
CA HIS A 45 -11.00 4.27 -3.50
C HIS A 45 -10.32 5.65 -3.67
N PRO A 46 -11.01 6.65 -4.24
CA PRO A 46 -10.41 7.95 -4.61
C PRO A 46 -10.02 8.84 -3.41
N LEU A 47 -10.62 8.62 -2.24
CA LEU A 47 -10.34 9.37 -1.00
C LEU A 47 -9.36 8.65 -0.07
N TYR A 48 -8.74 7.55 -0.52
CA TYR A 48 -7.90 6.74 0.34
C TYR A 48 -6.59 7.45 0.64
N ILE A 49 -6.55 8.17 1.77
CA ILE A 49 -5.31 8.44 2.47
C ILE A 49 -4.68 7.06 2.69
N TYR A 50 -3.54 6.81 2.05
CA TYR A 50 -2.82 5.56 2.17
C TYR A 50 -2.52 5.31 3.65
N SER A 51 -3.35 4.50 4.30
CA SER A 51 -3.09 3.95 5.63
C SER A 51 -2.83 2.46 5.44
N LYS A 52 -1.63 2.03 5.81
CA LYS A 52 -1.26 0.61 5.74
C LYS A 52 -2.17 -0.11 6.74
N ALA A 53 -2.77 -1.23 6.31
CA ALA A 53 -3.38 -2.13 7.26
C ALA A 53 -2.30 -2.57 8.27
N LEU A 54 -2.53 -2.30 9.55
CA LEU A 54 -1.66 -2.79 10.61
C LEU A 54 -1.62 -4.32 10.50
N ARG A 55 -0.45 -4.85 10.19
CA ARG A 55 -0.23 -6.29 10.26
C ARG A 55 -0.01 -6.62 11.71
N THR A 56 -1.08 -6.99 12.40
CA THR A 56 -0.96 -7.82 13.59
C THR A 56 -0.20 -9.07 13.14
N GLY A 57 0.94 -9.36 13.76
CA GLY A 57 1.83 -10.44 13.32
C GLY A 57 1.14 -11.81 13.41
N ARG A 58 1.94 -12.89 13.43
CA ARG A 58 1.38 -14.20 13.78
C ARG A 58 0.75 -14.06 15.17
N PRO A 59 -0.53 -14.46 15.36
CA PRO A 59 -1.09 -14.51 16.70
C PRO A 59 -0.22 -15.44 17.57
N PRO A 60 -0.11 -15.17 18.87
CA PRO A 60 0.64 -16.05 19.77
C PRO A 60 0.08 -17.47 19.72
N LYS A 61 0.94 -18.47 20.00
CA LYS A 61 0.53 -19.89 19.99
C LYS A 61 -0.49 -20.21 21.08
N LEU A 62 -0.43 -19.45 22.16
CA LEU A 62 -1.30 -19.61 23.31
C LEU A 62 -2.27 -18.44 23.35
N ASP A 63 -3.50 -18.75 23.72
CA ASP A 63 -4.49 -17.74 24.06
C ASP A 63 -4.24 -17.20 25.47
N GLU A 64 -4.71 -16.00 25.78
CA GLU A 64 -4.49 -15.30 27.06
C GLU A 64 -4.91 -16.15 28.27
N ARG A 65 -5.91 -17.01 28.09
CA ARG A 65 -6.34 -17.97 29.12
C ARG A 65 -5.27 -19.04 29.38
N ALA A 66 -4.67 -19.59 28.32
CA ALA A 66 -3.66 -20.62 28.44
C ALA A 66 -2.34 -20.08 29.00
N GLU A 67 -1.98 -18.83 28.67
CA GLU A 67 -0.82 -18.14 29.27
C GLU A 67 -0.97 -17.98 30.78
N ARG A 68 -2.15 -17.59 31.26
CA ARG A 68 -2.44 -17.47 32.72
C ARG A 68 -2.31 -18.79 33.48
N HIS A 69 -2.45 -19.93 32.81
CA HIS A 69 -2.32 -21.25 33.44
C HIS A 69 -0.87 -21.76 33.49
N LEU A 70 0.06 -21.16 32.73
CA LEU A 70 1.49 -21.50 32.74
C LEU A 70 2.28 -20.84 33.87
N ILE A 71 1.82 -19.68 34.35
CA ILE A 71 2.40 -19.01 35.51
C ILE A 71 1.82 -19.67 36.76
N ARG A 72 2.48 -20.70 37.26
CA ARG A 72 2.17 -21.36 38.54
C ARG A 72 3.44 -21.75 39.27
#